data_AF-A0A352NNG6-F1
#
_entry.id   AF-A0A352NNG6-F1
#
_cell.length_a   1.000
_cell.length_b   1.000
_cell.length_c   1.000
_cell.angle_alpha   90.00
_cell.angle_beta   90.00
_cell.angle_gamma   90.00
#
_symmetry.space_group_name_H-M   'P 1'
#
loop_
_entity.id
_entity.type
_entity.pdbx_description
1 polymer ?
#
loop_
_entity_poly.entity_id
_entity_poly.type
_entity_poly.pdbx_seq_one_letter_code
_entity_poly.pdbx_strand_id
1 'polypeptide(L)'
;MKKYYLQVYHHSLFTGPEGEWIDISSLEIHPEIAERLAELGIVEIRENHIQSCQATRVRRLMRLRYSLGVNVHAAAIIMDLLERIEKLQDEIERLNG
;
A
#
# COMPACT_ATOMS: atom_id res chain seq x y z
N MET A 1 20.59 -10.95 -40.92
CA MET A 1 21.36 -10.55 -39.71
C MET A 1 20.42 -10.57 -38.52
N LYS A 2 20.72 -11.33 -37.46
CA LYS A 2 19.86 -11.41 -36.26
C LYS A 2 20.14 -10.21 -35.36
N LYS A 3 19.09 -9.47 -34.97
CA LYS A 3 19.17 -8.38 -33.99
C LYS A 3 18.93 -8.98 -32.60
N TYR A 4 19.82 -8.69 -31.68
CA TYR A 4 19.69 -9.06 -30.27
C TYR A 4 19.44 -7.80 -29.46
N TYR A 5 18.55 -7.89 -28.49
CA TYR A 5 18.26 -6.82 -27.55
C TYR A 5 18.66 -7.30 -26.16
N LEU A 6 19.41 -6.45 -25.44
CA LEU A 6 19.73 -6.65 -24.03
C LEU A 6 18.59 -6.06 -23.21
N GLN A 7 17.89 -6.91 -22.46
CA GLN A 7 16.91 -6.47 -21.47
C GLN A 7 17.61 -6.41 -20.12
N VAL A 8 17.91 -5.20 -19.67
CA VAL A 8 18.58 -4.95 -18.39
C VAL A 8 17.51 -4.95 -17.30
N TYR A 9 17.56 -5.93 -16.41
CA TYR A 9 16.75 -5.96 -15.19
C TYR A 9 17.59 -5.39 -14.05
N HIS A 10 17.15 -4.29 -13.47
CA HIS A 10 17.80 -3.68 -12.31
C HIS A 10 17.20 -4.27 -11.03
N HIS A 11 17.95 -5.12 -10.34
CA HIS A 11 17.61 -5.56 -8.99
C HIS A 11 18.48 -4.80 -8.00
N SER A 12 17.95 -3.72 -7.43
CA SER A 12 18.60 -3.03 -6.31
C SER A 12 18.36 -3.83 -5.03
N LEU A 13 19.34 -4.62 -4.60
CA LEU A 13 19.32 -5.17 -3.25
C LEU A 13 19.76 -4.07 -2.28
N PHE A 14 18.85 -3.51 -1.49
CA PHE A 14 19.24 -2.65 -0.37
C PHE A 14 18.36 -2.83 0.87
N THR A 15 19.06 -2.93 1.99
CA THR A 15 18.61 -3.25 3.34
C THR A 15 18.30 -1.98 4.13
N GLY A 16 17.03 -1.81 4.53
CA GLY A 16 16.57 -0.84 5.51
C GLY A 16 15.14 -1.18 5.95
N PRO A 17 14.70 -0.81 7.17
CA PRO A 17 13.33 -1.10 7.66
C PRO A 17 12.26 -0.25 6.94
N GLU A 18 12.68 0.69 6.09
CA GLU A 18 11.91 1.46 5.14
C GLU A 18 12.67 1.37 3.82
N GLY A 19 12.14 0.77 2.74
CA GLY A 19 12.92 0.83 1.49
C GLY A 19 12.67 -0.15 0.36
N GLU A 20 11.52 -0.81 0.27
CA GLU A 20 11.16 -1.49 -0.98
C GLU A 20 10.11 -0.65 -1.70
N TRP A 21 10.53 0.01 -2.78
CA TRP A 21 9.64 0.72 -3.68
C TRP A 21 9.12 -0.27 -4.72
N ILE A 22 7.81 -0.44 -4.76
CA ILE A 22 7.13 -1.38 -5.63
C ILE A 22 6.41 -0.59 -6.72
N ASP A 23 6.55 -1.06 -7.97
CA ASP A 23 5.82 -0.50 -9.11
C ASP A 23 4.30 -0.64 -8.91
N ILE A 24 3.56 0.43 -9.13
CA ILE A 24 2.10 0.47 -8.99
C ILE A 24 1.41 -0.55 -9.90
N SER A 25 2.00 -0.85 -11.06
CA SER A 25 1.46 -1.85 -12.00
C SER A 25 1.37 -3.27 -11.39
N SER A 26 2.16 -3.56 -10.36
CA SER A 26 2.10 -4.84 -9.63
C SER A 26 0.96 -4.94 -8.61
N LEU A 27 0.29 -3.82 -8.30
CA LEU A 27 -0.70 -3.76 -7.22
C LEU A 27 -2.11 -4.19 -7.63
N GLU A 28 -2.32 -4.66 -8.87
CA GLU A 28 -3.64 -5.02 -9.42
C GLU A 28 -4.71 -3.92 -9.22
N ILE A 29 -4.28 -2.65 -9.14
CA ILE A 29 -5.14 -1.47 -9.01
C ILE A 29 -5.05 -0.61 -10.27
N HIS A 30 -6.17 0.02 -10.62
CA HIS A 30 -6.21 0.95 -11.74
C HIS A 30 -5.41 2.23 -11.41
N PRO A 31 -4.64 2.82 -12.35
CA PRO A 31 -3.81 4.01 -12.09
C PRO A 31 -4.58 5.19 -11.46
N GLU A 32 -5.79 5.45 -11.94
CA GLU A 32 -6.69 6.48 -11.41
C GLU A 32 -7.02 6.27 -9.92
N ILE A 33 -7.12 5.02 -9.49
CA ILE A 33 -7.34 4.69 -8.08
C ILE A 33 -6.06 4.98 -7.27
N ALA A 34 -4.89 4.66 -7.80
CA ALA A 34 -3.62 4.96 -7.15
C ALA A 34 -3.43 6.48 -6.97
N GLU A 35 -3.73 7.29 -7.99
CA GLU A 35 -3.70 8.75 -7.90
C GLU A 35 -4.64 9.28 -6.80
N ARG A 36 -5.87 8.77 -6.76
CA ARG A 36 -6.84 9.20 -5.74
C ARG A 36 -6.43 8.80 -4.32
N LEU A 37 -5.72 7.68 -4.16
CA LEU A 37 -5.12 7.30 -2.88
C LEU A 37 -3.97 8.25 -2.49
N ALA A 38 -3.21 8.74 -3.47
CA ALA A 38 -2.15 9.72 -3.23
C ALA A 38 -2.72 11.09 -2.83
N GLU A 39 -3.79 11.55 -3.49
CA GLU A 39 -4.52 12.77 -3.11
C GLU A 39 -5.06 12.71 -1.68
N LEU A 40 -5.40 11.51 -1.20
CA LEU A 40 -5.85 11.29 0.16
C LEU A 40 -4.72 11.14 1.18
N GLY A 41 -3.46 11.20 0.75
CA GLY A 41 -2.29 11.01 1.61
C GLY A 41 -2.14 9.57 2.12
N ILE A 42 -2.84 8.60 1.51
CA ILE A 42 -2.80 7.19 1.91
C ILE A 42 -1.53 6.52 1.38
N VAL A 43 -1.07 6.97 0.21
CA VAL A 43 0.18 6.53 -0.43
C VAL A 43 0.99 7.71 -0.90
N GLU A 44 2.30 7.53 -1.00
CA GLU A 44 3.19 8.47 -1.66
C GLU A 44 3.67 7.83 -2.97
N ILE A 45 3.35 8.48 -4.10
CA ILE A 45 3.76 8.00 -5.43
C ILE A 45 5.00 8.78 -5.87
N ARG A 46 6.08 8.05 -6.17
CA ARG A 46 7.29 8.60 -6.80
C ARG A 46 7.63 7.79 -8.03
N GLU A 47 7.67 8.44 -9.19
CA GLU A 47 8.04 7.79 -10.47
C GLU A 47 7.27 6.46 -10.72
N ASN A 48 5.96 6.44 -10.44
CA ASN A 48 5.10 5.25 -10.55
C ASN A 48 5.41 4.10 -9.55
N HIS A 49 6.14 4.39 -8.49
CA HIS A 49 6.41 3.46 -7.39
C HIS A 49 5.78 3.95 -6.09
N ILE A 50 5.42 3.02 -5.21
CA ILE A 50 5.02 3.29 -3.83
C ILE A 50 5.83 2.42 -2.87
N GLN A 51 5.89 2.80 -1.60
CA GLN A 51 6.56 1.97 -0.61
C GLN A 51 5.78 0.67 -0.34
N SER A 52 6.49 -0.44 -0.11
CA SER A 52 5.91 -1.77 0.16
C SER A 52 4.99 -1.79 1.40
N CYS A 53 5.33 -1.00 2.43
CA CYS A 53 4.46 -0.81 3.60
C CYS A 53 3.12 -0.17 3.19
N GLN A 54 3.14 0.80 2.28
CA GLN A 54 1.95 1.44 1.73
C GLN A 54 1.20 0.49 0.80
N ALA A 55 1.90 -0.34 0.00
CA ALA A 55 1.28 -1.36 -0.86
C ALA A 55 0.42 -2.36 -0.08
N THR A 56 0.92 -2.80 1.08
CA THR A 56 0.17 -3.69 1.97
C THR A 56 -1.08 -3.00 2.52
N ARG A 57 -0.96 -1.72 2.90
CA ARG A 57 -2.07 -0.89 3.38
C ARG A 57 -3.13 -0.68 2.28
N VAL A 58 -2.72 -0.42 1.04
CA VAL A 58 -3.61 -0.31 -0.12
C VAL A 58 -4.37 -1.61 -0.38
N ARG A 59 -3.70 -2.76 -0.33
CA ARG A 59 -4.36 -4.05 -0.52
C ARG A 59 -5.42 -4.31 0.55
N ARG A 60 -5.12 -3.97 1.81
CA ARG A 60 -6.06 -4.08 2.93
C ARG A 60 -7.26 -3.15 2.72
N LEU A 61 -7.01 -1.92 2.31
CA LEU A 61 -8.04 -0.93 1.99
C LEU A 61 -8.98 -1.40 0.86
N MET A 62 -8.43 -1.95 -0.23
CA MET A 62 -9.23 -2.46 -1.34
C MET A 62 -10.10 -3.64 -0.90
N ARG A 63 -9.54 -4.58 -0.14
CA ARG A 63 -10.31 -5.69 0.42
C ARG A 63 -11.46 -5.21 1.29
N LEU A 64 -11.21 -4.24 2.17
CA LEU A 64 -12.23 -3.63 3.04
C LEU A 64 -13.33 -2.94 2.23
N ARG A 65 -12.94 -2.20 1.20
CA ARG A 65 -13.86 -1.56 0.26
C ARG A 65 -14.80 -2.58 -0.38
N TYR A 66 -14.24 -3.67 -0.92
CA TYR A 66 -15.02 -4.73 -1.56
C TYR A 66 -15.89 -5.51 -0.56
N SER A 67 -15.38 -5.79 0.64
CA SER A 67 -16.11 -6.58 1.63
C SER A 67 -17.28 -5.82 2.26
N LEU A 68 -17.15 -4.50 2.44
CA LEU A 68 -18.18 -3.65 3.05
C LEU A 68 -19.04 -2.91 2.02
N GLY A 69 -18.68 -2.96 0.73
CA GLY A 69 -19.41 -2.26 -0.34
C GLY A 69 -19.34 -0.73 -0.21
N VAL A 70 -18.28 -0.21 0.40
CA VAL A 70 -18.11 1.23 0.65
C VAL A 70 -17.26 1.90 -0.43
N ASN A 71 -17.23 3.24 -0.46
CA ASN A 71 -16.31 3.97 -1.34
C ASN A 71 -14.89 4.03 -0.73
N VAL A 72 -13.89 4.47 -1.52
CA VAL A 72 -12.47 4.51 -1.11
C VAL A 72 -12.25 5.42 0.11
N HIS A 73 -12.92 6.58 0.18
CA HIS A 73 -12.80 7.50 1.32
C HIS A 73 -13.34 6.87 2.61
N ALA A 74 -14.52 6.26 2.54
CA ALA A 74 -15.13 5.57 3.67
C ALA A 74 -14.28 4.37 4.11
N ALA A 75 -13.74 3.60 3.18
CA ALA A 75 -12.81 2.52 3.49
C ALA A 75 -11.55 3.03 4.22
N ALA A 76 -11.03 4.20 3.83
CA ALA A 76 -9.84 4.78 4.45
C ALA A 76 -10.11 5.18 5.90
N ILE A 77 -11.23 5.87 6.15
CA ILE A 77 -11.66 6.24 7.50
C ILE A 77 -11.84 4.99 8.37
N ILE A 78 -12.52 3.96 7.85
CA ILE A 78 -12.74 2.71 8.60
C ILE A 78 -11.39 2.03 8.90
N MET A 79 -10.46 2.00 7.95
CA MET A 79 -9.13 1.43 8.16
C MET A 79 -8.37 2.13 9.29
N ASP A 80 -8.38 3.46 9.33
CA ASP A 80 -7.74 4.23 10.42
C ASP A 80 -8.41 3.97 11.78
N LEU A 81 -9.74 3.79 11.80
CA LEU A 81 -10.46 3.42 13.02
C LEU A 81 -10.10 2.02 13.51
N LEU A 82 -9.95 1.05 12.60
CA LEU A 82 -9.52 -0.31 12.93
C LEU A 82 -8.10 -0.31 13.52
N GLU A 83 -7.17 0.42 12.90
CA GLU A 83 -5.79 0.58 13.43
C GLU A 83 -5.80 1.21 14.84
N ARG A 84 -6.70 2.15 15.10
CA ARG A 84 -6.84 2.75 16.44
C ARG A 84 -7.42 1.77 17.45
N ILE A 85 -8.39 0.94 17.06
CA ILE A 85 -8.97 -0.09 17.92
C ILE A 85 -7.91 -1.14 18.28
N GLU A 86 -7.13 -1.61 17.30
CA GLU A 86 -6.01 -2.55 17.52
C GLU A 86 -5.02 -1.98 18.56
N LYS A 87 -4.58 -0.72 18.39
CA LYS A 87 -3.68 -0.06 19.35
C LYS A 87 -4.26 0.03 20.76
N LEU A 88 -5.56 0.32 20.88
CA LEU A 88 -6.24 0.41 22.18
C LEU A 88 -6.37 -0.97 22.83
N GLN A 89 -6.61 -2.03 22.05
CA GLN A 89 -6.64 -3.41 22.53
C GLN A 89 -5.26 -3.85 23.05
N ASP A 90 -4.20 -3.55 22.30
CA ASP A 90 -2.82 -3.83 22.73
C ASP A 90 -2.45 -3.10 24.03
N GLU A 91 -2.98 -1.90 24.27
CA GLU A 91 -2.77 -1.16 25.50
C GLU A 91 -3.52 -1.80 26.69
N ILE A 92 -4.78 -2.20 26.47
CA ILE A 92 -5.58 -2.91 27.49
C ILE A 92 -4.93 -4.24 27.87
N GLU A 93 -4.47 -5.03 26.90
CA GLU A 93 -3.79 -6.31 27.15
C GLU A 93 -2.49 -6.11 27.96
N ARG A 94 -1.72 -5.06 27.65
CA ARG A 94 -0.51 -4.70 28.41
C ARG A 94 -0.78 -4.27 29.85
N LEU A 95 -1.95 -3.71 30.15
CA LEU A 95 -2.31 -3.28 31.50
C LEU A 95 -2.95 -4.40 32.34
N ASN A 96 -3.52 -5.42 31.68
CA ASN A 96 -4.18 -6.55 32.34
C ASN A 96 -3.32 -7.82 32.44
N GLY A 97 -2.17 -7.89 31.73
CA GLY A 97 -1.18 -8.97 31.80
C GLY A 97 -0.03 -8.65 32.76
#